data_AF-A0A662ITB2-F1
#
_entry.id   AF-A0A662ITB2-F1
#
_cell.length_a   1.000
_cell.length_b   1.000
_cell.length_c   1.000
_cell.angle_alpha   90.00
_cell.angle_beta   90.00
_cell.angle_gamma   90.00
#
_symmetry.space_group_name_H-M   'P 1'
#
loop_
_entity.id
_entity.type
_entity.pdbx_description
1 polymer ?
#
loop_
_entity_poly.entity_id
_entity_poly.type
_entity_poly.pdbx_seq_one_letter_code
_entity_poly.pdbx_strand_id
1 'polypeptide(L)'
;MGEQASQTLKNMVVISEVAKKLPIYRPLAVFDKPETEKIAREIGTYEISARPDEGCKAAPSRPSIAARQEEFLEAERALNIEYLVENSVNRIVELDV
;
A
#
# COMPACT_ATOMS: atom_id res chain seq x y z
N MET A 1 2.97 -12.73 -2.79
CA MET A 1 2.17 -11.80 -3.64
C MET A 1 0.74 -12.32 -3.68
N GLY A 2 -0.27 -11.45 -3.69
CA GLY A 2 -1.67 -11.89 -3.71
C GLY A 2 -2.27 -12.19 -2.34
N GLU A 3 -1.59 -11.82 -1.25
CA GLU A 3 -2.13 -11.90 0.13
C GLU A 3 -3.31 -10.94 0.35
N GLN A 4 -3.35 -9.84 -0.42
CA GLN A 4 -4.38 -8.82 -0.34
C GLN A 4 -4.91 -8.50 -1.74
N ALA A 5 -6.17 -8.06 -1.82
CA ALA A 5 -6.80 -7.71 -3.10
C ALA A 5 -6.00 -6.63 -3.85
N SER A 6 -5.43 -5.65 -3.16
CA SER A 6 -4.57 -4.61 -3.76
C SER A 6 -3.24 -5.14 -4.33
N GLN A 7 -2.83 -6.36 -3.97
CA GLN A 7 -1.53 -6.94 -4.32
C GLN A 7 -1.61 -8.01 -5.41
N THR A 8 -2.69 -8.05 -6.18
CA THR A 8 -2.68 -8.84 -7.42
C THR A 8 -1.76 -8.21 -8.45
N LEU A 9 -1.23 -9.02 -9.37
CA LEU A 9 -0.34 -8.52 -10.44
C LEU A 9 -0.97 -7.35 -11.22
N LYS A 10 -2.27 -7.44 -11.52
CA LYS A 10 -2.99 -6.37 -12.23
C LYS A 10 -3.02 -5.07 -11.45
N ASN A 11 -3.39 -5.13 -10.17
CA ASN A 11 -3.44 -3.94 -9.33
C ASN A 11 -2.04 -3.35 -9.11
N MET A 12 -1.03 -4.19 -8.92
CA MET A 12 0.35 -3.75 -8.74
C MET A 12 0.89 -3.05 -9.98
N VAL A 13 0.51 -3.47 -11.18
CA VAL A 13 0.84 -2.76 -12.43
C VAL A 13 0.23 -1.36 -12.40
N VAL A 14 -1.08 -1.23 -12.18
CA VAL A 14 -1.78 0.06 -12.14
C VAL A 14 -1.18 1.00 -11.09
N ILE A 15 -0.91 0.51 -9.87
CA ILE A 15 -0.29 1.30 -8.80
C ILE A 15 1.15 1.71 -9.17
N SER A 16 1.90 0.87 -9.90
CA SER A 16 3.29 1.22 -10.27
C SER A 16 3.36 2.28 -11.37
N GLU A 17 2.29 2.46 -12.15
CA GLU A 17 2.26 3.40 -13.27
C GLU A 17 2.49 4.86 -12.84
N VAL A 18 2.17 5.23 -11.59
CA VAL A 18 2.40 6.60 -11.08
C VAL A 18 3.87 6.90 -10.80
N ALA A 19 4.70 5.86 -10.59
CA ALA A 19 6.09 5.99 -10.18
C ALA A 19 7.09 5.46 -11.23
N LYS A 20 6.76 5.56 -12.53
CA LYS A 20 7.58 5.05 -13.66
C LYS A 20 9.05 5.48 -13.67
N LYS A 21 9.36 6.63 -13.05
CA LYS A 21 10.72 7.19 -13.01
C LYS A 21 11.58 6.58 -11.89
N LEU A 22 11.01 5.75 -11.00
CA LEU A 22 11.68 5.19 -9.85
C LEU A 22 11.50 3.66 -9.80
N PRO A 23 12.57 2.90 -9.49
CA PRO A 23 12.43 1.46 -9.26
C PRO A 23 11.66 1.20 -7.95
N ILE A 24 10.62 0.36 -8.01
CA ILE A 24 9.87 -0.07 -6.82
C ILE A 24 10.34 -1.46 -6.39
N TYR A 25 11.14 -1.51 -5.33
CA TYR A 25 11.57 -2.77 -4.73
C TYR A 25 10.46 -3.37 -3.86
N ARG A 26 10.23 -4.68 -4.00
CA ARG A 26 9.22 -5.42 -3.23
C ARG A 26 9.86 -6.68 -2.64
N PRO A 27 10.70 -6.56 -1.59
CA PRO A 27 11.50 -7.67 -1.07
C PRO A 27 10.66 -8.88 -0.64
N LEU A 28 9.48 -8.63 -0.09
CA LEU A 28 8.56 -9.67 0.41
C LEU A 28 7.61 -10.21 -0.68
N ALA A 29 7.80 -9.85 -1.96
CA ALA A 29 6.86 -10.21 -3.01
C ALA A 29 6.64 -11.73 -3.14
N VAL A 30 7.66 -12.55 -2.89
CA VAL A 30 7.59 -14.00 -3.09
C VAL A 30 7.51 -14.76 -1.76
N PHE A 31 7.46 -14.04 -0.64
CA PHE A 31 7.34 -14.64 0.68
C PHE A 31 5.86 -14.92 0.99
N ASP A 32 5.63 -16.02 1.69
CA ASP A 32 4.35 -16.24 2.36
C ASP A 32 4.30 -15.52 3.72
N LYS A 33 3.12 -15.55 4.35
CA LYS A 33 2.91 -14.91 5.64
C LYS A 33 3.78 -15.55 6.75
N PRO A 34 3.81 -16.87 6.95
CA PRO A 34 4.71 -17.51 7.91
C PRO A 34 6.19 -17.12 7.78
N GLU A 35 6.73 -17.06 6.55
CA GLU A 35 8.11 -16.66 6.31
C GLU A 35 8.36 -15.20 6.70
N THR A 36 7.43 -14.31 6.35
CA THR A 36 7.49 -12.89 6.72
C THR A 36 7.43 -12.70 8.25
N GLU A 37 6.54 -13.44 8.92
CA GLU A 37 6.43 -13.39 10.38
C GLU A 37 7.68 -13.94 11.07
N LYS A 38 8.29 -14.99 10.53
CA LYS A 38 9.57 -15.52 11.02
C LYS A 38 10.66 -14.46 10.99
N ILE A 39 10.84 -13.78 9.85
CA ILE A 39 11.81 -12.68 9.73
C ILE A 39 11.50 -11.58 10.75
N ALA A 40 10.23 -11.19 10.89
CA ALA A 40 9.81 -10.17 11.86
C ALA A 40 10.14 -10.55 13.31
N ARG A 41 10.05 -11.84 13.67
CA ARG A 41 10.46 -12.35 14.99
C ARG A 41 11.98 -12.33 15.15
N GLU A 42 12.72 -12.74 14.12
CA GLU A 42 14.20 -12.74 14.13
C GLU A 42 14.77 -11.33 14.30
N ILE A 43 14.14 -10.31 13.72
CA ILE A 43 14.56 -8.90 13.85
C ILE A 43 13.86 -8.16 15.00
N GLY A 44 13.02 -8.83 15.79
CA GLY A 44 12.37 -8.26 16.97
C GLY A 44 11.22 -7.28 16.72
N THR A 45 10.63 -7.23 15.52
CA THR A 45 9.54 -6.30 15.15
C THR A 45 8.14 -6.91 15.23
N TYR A 46 8.04 -8.24 15.36
CA TYR A 46 6.75 -8.94 15.33
C TYR A 46 5.77 -8.45 16.41
N GLU A 47 6.20 -8.38 17.68
CA GLU A 47 5.31 -8.07 18.81
C GLU A 47 4.74 -6.65 18.76
N ILE A 48 5.43 -5.71 18.12
CA ILE A 48 4.93 -4.35 17.91
C ILE A 48 3.97 -4.33 16.73
N SER A 49 4.34 -4.98 15.62
CA SER A 49 3.55 -5.01 14.38
C SER A 49 2.25 -5.80 14.48
N ALA A 50 2.18 -6.80 15.37
CA ALA A 50 1.02 -7.67 15.55
C ALA A 50 -0.04 -7.10 16.53
N ARG A 51 0.18 -5.91 17.09
CA ARG A 51 -0.79 -5.27 17.98
C ARG A 51 -2.08 -4.93 17.22
N PRO A 52 -3.26 -5.03 17.85
CA PRO A 52 -4.51 -4.63 17.23
C PRO A 52 -4.47 -3.14 16.87
N ASP A 53 -4.84 -2.81 15.63
CA ASP A 53 -5.08 -1.44 15.17
C ASP A 53 -6.59 -1.20 14.94
N GLU A 54 -7.02 0.07 14.88
CA GLU A 54 -8.43 0.42 14.67
C GLU A 54 -8.97 0.04 13.28
N GLY A 55 -8.11 -0.47 12.40
CA GLY A 55 -8.43 -0.81 11.02
C GLY A 55 -8.53 0.44 10.15
N CYS A 56 -8.34 0.24 8.84
CA CYS A 56 -8.61 1.28 7.86
C CYS A 56 -10.12 1.45 7.66
N LYS A 57 -10.69 2.57 8.15
CA LYS A 57 -12.12 2.91 7.99
C LYS A 57 -12.52 3.17 6.52
N ALA A 58 -11.55 3.33 5.63
CA ALA A 58 -11.76 3.55 4.20
C ALA A 58 -11.69 2.26 3.35
N ALA A 59 -11.50 1.09 3.97
CA ALA A 59 -11.45 -0.17 3.24
C ALA A 59 -12.81 -0.48 2.56
N PRO A 60 -12.85 -0.67 1.23
CA PRO A 60 -14.09 -0.98 0.54
C PRO A 60 -14.58 -2.39 0.92
N SER A 61 -15.90 -2.57 0.99
CA SER A 61 -16.51 -3.88 1.27
C SER A 61 -16.22 -4.93 0.19
N ARG A 62 -15.97 -4.49 -1.05
CA ARG A 62 -15.66 -5.34 -2.21
C ARG A 62 -14.46 -4.75 -2.95
N PRO A 63 -13.23 -5.01 -2.51
CA PRO A 63 -12.04 -4.49 -3.18
C PRO A 63 -11.87 -5.13 -4.56
N SER A 64 -11.44 -4.32 -5.54
CA SER A 64 -11.08 -4.83 -6.87
C SER A 64 -9.80 -5.64 -6.79
N ILE A 65 -9.76 -6.79 -7.47
CA ILE A 65 -8.56 -7.63 -7.65
C ILE A 65 -7.94 -7.47 -9.04
N ALA A 66 -8.53 -6.65 -9.90
CA ALA A 66 -8.17 -6.52 -11.30
C ALA A 66 -8.55 -5.12 -11.84
N ALA A 67 -8.02 -4.08 -11.20
CA ALA A 67 -8.24 -2.69 -11.59
C ALA A 67 -7.75 -2.43 -13.01
N ARG A 68 -8.48 -1.58 -13.73
CA ARG A 68 -8.07 -1.05 -15.03
C ARG A 68 -7.53 0.36 -14.87
N GLN A 69 -6.52 0.72 -15.66
CA GLN A 69 -5.92 2.05 -15.62
C GLN A 69 -6.94 3.13 -15.97
N GLU A 70 -7.86 2.86 -16.89
CA GLU A 70 -8.94 3.78 -17.26
C GLU A 70 -9.84 4.13 -16.06
N GLU A 71 -10.24 3.12 -15.27
CA GLU A 71 -11.10 3.30 -14.09
C GLU A 71 -10.39 4.12 -13.01
N PHE A 72 -9.09 3.88 -12.82
CA PHE A 72 -8.26 4.67 -11.91
C PHE A 72 -8.20 6.13 -12.33
N LEU A 73 -7.85 6.41 -13.59
CA LEU A 73 -7.76 7.77 -14.12
C LEU A 73 -9.11 8.50 -14.09
N GLU A 74 -10.21 7.78 -14.28
CA GLU A 74 -11.55 8.34 -14.17
C GLU A 74 -11.91 8.73 -12.74
N ALA A 75 -11.64 7.86 -11.77
CA ALA A 75 -11.82 8.18 -10.36
C ALA A 75 -10.92 9.36 -9.93
N GLU A 76 -9.69 9.41 -10.44
CA GLU A 76 -8.71 10.45 -10.13
C GLU A 76 -9.18 11.85 -10.58
N ARG A 77 -9.88 11.96 -11.72
CA ARG A 77 -10.45 13.23 -12.22
C ARG A 77 -11.46 13.89 -11.26
N ALA A 78 -12.08 13.12 -10.38
CA ALA A 78 -13.00 13.65 -9.38
C ALA A 78 -12.29 14.30 -8.18
N LEU A 79 -10.96 14.22 -8.12
CA LEU A 79 -10.14 14.66 -6.99
C LEU A 79 -9.11 15.70 -7.43
N ASN A 80 -8.81 16.66 -6.56
CA ASN A 80 -7.69 17.57 -6.74
C ASN A 80 -6.43 16.93 -6.13
N ILE A 81 -5.81 16.01 -6.88
CA ILE A 81 -4.69 15.19 -6.39
C ILE A 81 -3.48 16.06 -6.03
N GLU A 82 -3.11 17.02 -6.88
CA GLU A 82 -2.00 17.94 -6.61
C GLU A 82 -2.17 18.63 -5.25
N TYR A 83 -3.33 19.24 -5.01
CA TYR A 83 -3.62 19.88 -3.72
C TYR A 83 -3.55 18.89 -2.55
N LEU A 84 -4.14 17.69 -2.70
CA LEU A 84 -4.16 16.68 -1.64
C LEU A 84 -2.76 16.20 -1.28
N VAL A 85 -1.90 15.96 -2.27
CA VAL A 85 -0.52 15.53 -2.08
C VAL A 85 0.30 16.64 -1.44
N GLU A 86 0.25 17.87 -1.97
CA GLU A 86 0.96 19.02 -1.41
C GLU A 86 0.58 19.28 0.05
N ASN A 87 -0.71 19.29 0.36
CA ASN A 87 -1.19 19.49 1.74
C ASN A 87 -0.76 18.38 2.67
N SER A 88 -0.71 17.13 2.18
CA SER A 88 -0.30 15.99 3.00
C SER A 88 1.19 16.03 3.32
N VAL A 89 2.03 16.32 2.31
CA VAL A 89 3.48 16.41 2.47
C VAL A 89 3.87 17.58 3.38
N ASN A 90 3.22 18.74 3.23
CA ASN A 90 3.51 19.93 4.04
C ASN A 90 3.14 19.80 5.53
N ARG A 91 2.37 18.77 5.90
CA ARG A 91 1.91 18.53 7.28
C ARG A 91 2.59 17.33 7.94
N ILE A 92 3.61 16.75 7.32
CA ILE A 92 4.40 15.69 7.92
C ILE A 92 5.08 16.25 9.17
N VAL A 93 5.00 15.49 10.26
CA VAL A 93 5.71 15.77 11.51
C VAL A 93 6.66 14.62 11.80
N GLU A 94 7.85 14.96 12.27
CA GLU A 94 8.78 13.98 12.83
C GLU A 94 8.33 13.67 14.25
N LEU A 95 8.20 12.38 14.55
CA LEU A 95 7.95 11.91 15.90
C LEU A 95 9.30 11.46 16.46
N ASP A 96 9.72 12.07 17.57
CA ASP A 96 10.82 11.54 18.38
C ASP A 96 10.31 10.29 19.10
N VAL A 97 10.64 9.11 18.55
CA VAL A 97 10.30 7.79 19.10
C VAL A 97 11.55 7.11 19.65
#